data_AF-A0A9C9KYF4-F1
#
_entry.id   AF-A0A9C9KYF4-F1
#
_cell.length_a   1.000
_cell.length_b   1.000
_cell.length_c   1.000
_cell.angle_alpha   90.00
_cell.angle_beta   90.00
_cell.angle_gamma   90.00
#
_symmetry.space_group_name_H-M   'P 1'
#
loop_
_entity.id
_entity.type
_entity.pdbx_description
1 polymer ?
#
loop_
_entity_poly.entity_id
_entity_poly.type
_entity_poly.pdbx_seq_one_letter_code
_entity_poly.pdbx_strand_id
1 'polypeptide(L)'
;MLLTRLIFIALCFFQLPAVAGGQYLEPDEFIQLAFPESQPKAKALWLTKTDRENIKKILAHDFRKLRLRYWKLQQRTAWILDEIGKEKPITIGVV
;
A
#
# COMPACT_ATOMS: atom_id res chain seq x y z
N MET A 1 45.21 5.39 -3.98
CA MET A 1 44.11 5.83 -4.88
C MET A 1 43.09 4.72 -5.15
N LEU A 2 43.50 3.48 -5.49
CA LEU A 2 42.56 2.37 -5.75
C LEU A 2 41.75 1.96 -4.50
N LEU A 3 42.41 1.84 -3.34
CA LEU A 3 41.76 1.49 -2.07
C LEU A 3 40.72 2.55 -1.64
N THR A 4 41.04 3.82 -1.84
CA THR A 4 40.15 4.95 -1.54
C THR A 4 38.88 4.91 -2.41
N ARG A 5 39.01 4.50 -3.68
CA ARG A 5 37.88 4.32 -4.59
C ARG A 5 37.00 3.12 -4.19
N LEU A 6 37.59 2.02 -3.76
CA LEU A 6 36.86 0.83 -3.30
C LEU A 6 36.04 1.12 -2.03
N ILE A 7 36.60 1.86 -1.08
CA ILE A 7 35.88 2.28 0.14
C ILE A 7 34.68 3.17 -0.23
N PHE A 8 34.86 4.11 -1.16
CA PHE A 8 33.78 5.00 -1.59
C PHE A 8 32.64 4.24 -2.27
N ILE A 9 32.97 3.26 -3.11
CA ILE A 9 31.97 2.39 -3.77
C ILE A 9 31.22 1.56 -2.73
N ALA A 10 31.91 0.96 -1.76
CA ALA A 10 31.29 0.18 -0.70
C ALA A 10 30.33 1.01 0.15
N LEU A 11 30.66 2.29 0.41
CA LEU A 11 29.80 3.21 1.16
C LEU A 11 28.50 3.53 0.42
N CYS A 12 28.51 3.59 -0.92
CA CYS A 12 27.31 3.80 -1.73
C CYS A 12 26.33 2.61 -1.72
N PHE A 13 26.81 1.41 -1.39
CA PHE A 13 25.96 0.21 -1.29
C PHE A 13 25.39 -0.02 0.13
N PHE A 14 25.71 0.84 1.09
CA PHE A 14 25.19 0.73 2.45
C PHE A 14 23.77 1.33 2.52
N GLN A 15 22.75 0.49 2.39
CA GLN A 15 21.35 0.93 2.53
C GLN A 15 21.04 1.19 4.01
N LEU A 16 20.82 2.45 4.36
CA LEU A 16 20.27 2.80 5.68
C LEU A 16 18.76 2.49 5.70
N PRO A 17 18.24 1.82 6.76
CA PRO A 17 16.81 1.64 6.91
C PRO A 17 16.12 3.00 7.08
N ALA A 18 15.09 3.27 6.29
CA ALA A 18 14.25 4.44 6.46
C ALA A 18 13.33 4.22 7.67
N VAL A 19 13.41 5.10 8.68
CA VAL A 19 12.51 5.07 9.84
C VAL A 19 11.32 5.98 9.54
N ALA A 20 10.19 5.37 9.20
CA ALA A 20 8.90 6.07 9.12
C ALA A 20 8.24 6.13 10.50
N GLY A 21 7.35 7.10 10.73
CA GLY A 21 6.49 7.10 11.92
C GLY A 21 5.70 5.79 11.95
N GLY A 22 5.84 5.04 13.04
CA GLY A 22 5.54 3.60 13.10
C GLY A 22 4.25 3.17 12.40
N GLN A 23 4.34 2.04 11.69
CA GLN A 23 3.19 1.40 11.09
C GLN A 23 2.31 0.82 12.20
N TYR A 24 1.05 1.27 12.28
CA TYR A 24 0.13 0.85 13.33
C TYR A 24 -0.21 -0.66 13.25
N LEU A 25 -0.35 -1.18 12.03
CA LEU A 25 -0.74 -2.56 11.76
C LEU A 25 -0.18 -3.01 10.41
N GLU A 26 0.42 -4.20 10.34
CA GLU A 26 0.88 -4.76 9.06
C GLU A 26 -0.29 -5.24 8.19
N PRO A 27 -0.19 -5.19 6.84
CA PRO A 27 -1.25 -5.66 5.96
C PRO A 27 -1.71 -7.08 6.26
N ASP A 28 -0.78 -7.99 6.49
CA ASP A 28 -1.10 -9.40 6.74
C ASP A 28 -1.78 -9.58 8.11
N GLU A 29 -1.36 -8.80 9.12
CA GLU A 29 -2.03 -8.76 10.43
C GLU A 29 -3.46 -8.21 10.30
N PHE A 30 -3.65 -7.14 9.52
CA PHE A 30 -4.98 -6.59 9.23
C PHE A 30 -5.89 -7.61 8.54
N ILE A 31 -5.38 -8.35 7.56
CA ILE A 31 -6.15 -9.40 6.89
C ILE A 31 -6.48 -10.55 7.84
N GLN A 32 -5.55 -10.93 8.73
CA GLN A 32 -5.82 -11.95 9.74
C GLN A 32 -6.89 -11.49 10.75
N LEU A 33 -6.86 -10.23 11.17
CA LEU A 33 -7.89 -9.65 12.05
C LEU A 33 -9.26 -9.56 11.34
N ALA A 34 -9.28 -9.24 10.04
CA ALA A 34 -10.51 -9.19 9.25
C ALA A 34 -11.11 -10.58 8.99
N PHE A 35 -10.27 -11.61 8.90
CA PHE A 35 -10.68 -13.00 8.63
C PHE A 35 -9.95 -14.01 9.55
N PRO A 36 -10.38 -14.15 10.82
CA PRO A 36 -9.69 -15.00 11.79
C PRO A 36 -9.68 -16.49 11.42
N GLU A 37 -10.74 -16.96 10.76
CA GLU A 37 -10.95 -18.37 10.44
C GLU A 37 -10.30 -18.80 9.11
N SER A 38 -9.95 -17.86 8.23
CA SER A 38 -9.28 -18.17 6.97
C SER A 38 -8.64 -16.92 6.37
N GLN A 39 -7.46 -17.04 5.75
CA GLN A 39 -6.87 -15.93 5.00
C GLN A 39 -7.25 -16.05 3.53
N PRO A 40 -8.31 -15.37 3.05
CA PRO A 40 -8.69 -15.43 1.65
C PRO A 40 -7.54 -14.90 0.78
N LYS A 41 -7.43 -15.40 -0.47
CA LYS A 41 -6.46 -14.85 -1.42
C LYS A 41 -6.91 -13.46 -1.88
N ALA A 42 -5.94 -12.57 -2.05
CA ALA A 42 -6.18 -11.25 -2.62
C ALA A 42 -6.77 -11.35 -4.03
N LYS A 43 -7.80 -10.55 -4.29
CA LYS A 43 -8.46 -10.33 -5.58
C LYS A 43 -8.16 -8.92 -6.06
N ALA A 44 -8.47 -8.65 -7.32
CA ALA A 44 -8.31 -7.34 -7.93
C ALA A 44 -9.63 -6.83 -8.50
N LEU A 45 -10.04 -5.63 -8.08
CA LEU A 45 -11.07 -4.85 -8.74
C LEU A 45 -10.39 -3.96 -9.80
N TRP A 46 -10.65 -4.24 -11.07
CA TRP A 46 -10.16 -3.40 -12.17
C TRP A 46 -11.06 -2.18 -12.32
N LEU A 47 -10.46 -1.00 -12.36
CA LEU A 47 -11.21 0.24 -12.40
C LEU A 47 -11.66 0.54 -13.82
N THR A 48 -12.95 0.82 -13.98
CA THR A 48 -13.54 1.32 -15.22
C THR A 48 -13.29 2.83 -15.38
N LYS A 49 -13.71 3.38 -16.52
CA LYS A 49 -13.69 4.84 -16.72
C LYS A 49 -14.60 5.55 -15.71
N THR A 50 -15.80 5.02 -15.51
CA THR A 50 -16.78 5.55 -14.55
C THR A 50 -16.23 5.53 -13.11
N ASP A 51 -15.56 4.45 -12.70
CA ASP A 51 -14.95 4.37 -11.38
C ASP A 51 -13.90 5.48 -11.18
N ARG A 52 -13.03 5.69 -12.18
CA ARG A 52 -12.02 6.76 -12.14
C ARG A 52 -12.64 8.15 -12.05
N GLU A 53 -13.71 8.40 -12.79
CA GLU A 53 -14.43 9.68 -12.73
C GLU A 53 -15.06 9.92 -11.35
N ASN A 54 -15.65 8.89 -10.75
CA ASN A 54 -16.22 8.98 -9.40
C ASN A 54 -15.15 9.18 -8.34
N ILE A 55 -14.06 8.41 -8.40
CA ILE A 55 -12.93 8.57 -7.46
C ILE A 55 -12.33 9.97 -7.58
N LYS A 56 -12.15 10.51 -8.80
CA LYS A 56 -11.65 11.87 -9.00
C LYS A 56 -12.53 12.94 -8.33
N LYS A 57 -13.85 12.77 -8.37
CA LYS A 57 -14.78 13.70 -7.68
C LYS A 57 -14.61 13.66 -6.17
N ILE A 58 -14.30 12.49 -5.60
CA ILE A 58 -14.11 12.29 -4.15
C ILE A 58 -12.74 12.82 -3.70
N LEU A 59 -11.68 12.45 -4.41
CA LEU A 59 -10.31 12.78 -4.04
C LEU A 59 -9.86 14.18 -4.49
N ALA A 60 -10.58 14.78 -5.44
CA ALA A 60 -10.21 16.03 -6.11
C ALA A 60 -8.88 15.98 -6.92
N HIS A 61 -8.37 14.77 -7.21
CA HIS A 61 -7.23 14.54 -8.10
C HIS A 61 -7.39 13.25 -8.92
N ASP A 62 -6.58 13.09 -9.96
CA ASP A 62 -6.61 11.89 -10.80
C ASP A 62 -6.06 10.67 -10.05
N PHE A 63 -6.88 9.63 -9.97
CA PHE A 63 -6.48 8.35 -9.38
C PHE A 63 -5.71 7.49 -10.39
N ARG A 64 -4.40 7.31 -10.18
CA ARG A 64 -3.49 6.72 -11.17
C ARG A 64 -3.34 5.20 -11.10
N LYS A 65 -4.02 4.52 -10.15
CA LYS A 65 -3.96 3.05 -10.03
C LYS A 65 -4.94 2.39 -11.02
N LEU A 66 -4.55 1.26 -11.60
CA LEU A 66 -5.39 0.49 -12.55
C LEU A 66 -6.41 -0.42 -11.85
N ARG A 67 -6.06 -0.90 -10.66
CA ARG A 67 -6.84 -1.87 -9.90
C ARG A 67 -6.65 -1.67 -8.41
N LEU A 68 -7.67 -2.03 -7.64
CA LEU A 68 -7.62 -2.08 -6.18
C LEU A 68 -7.57 -3.54 -5.73
N ARG A 69 -6.70 -3.85 -4.76
CA ARG A 69 -6.65 -5.18 -4.16
C ARG A 69 -7.66 -5.27 -3.04
N TYR A 70 -8.33 -6.40 -2.94
CA TYR A 70 -9.29 -6.68 -1.88
C TYR A 70 -9.31 -8.15 -1.52
N TRP A 71 -9.82 -8.45 -0.34
CA TRP A 71 -9.99 -9.79 0.19
C TRP A 71 -11.47 -10.02 0.41
N LYS A 72 -11.96 -11.23 0.14
CA LYS A 72 -13.39 -11.54 0.29
C LYS A 72 -13.59 -12.96 0.80
N LEU A 73 -14.42 -13.07 1.83
CA LEU A 73 -14.94 -14.32 2.36
C LEU A 73 -16.45 -14.16 2.56
N GLN A 74 -17.24 -14.97 1.85
CA GLN A 74 -18.71 -14.88 1.86
C GLN A 74 -19.21 -13.45 1.57
N GLN A 75 -19.87 -12.80 2.54
CA GLN A 75 -20.40 -11.44 2.42
C GLN A 75 -19.43 -10.36 2.94
N ARG A 76 -18.32 -10.74 3.57
CA ARG A 76 -17.34 -9.82 4.15
C ARG A 76 -16.22 -9.51 3.16
N THR A 77 -15.80 -8.24 3.07
CA THR A 77 -14.69 -7.81 2.22
C THR A 77 -13.74 -6.92 2.98
N ALA A 78 -12.43 -7.13 2.84
CA ALA A 78 -11.43 -6.21 3.38
C ALA A 78 -10.67 -5.52 2.25
N TRP A 79 -10.37 -4.25 2.45
CA TRP A 79 -9.71 -3.36 1.50
C TRP A 79 -8.55 -2.66 2.19
N ILE A 80 -7.40 -2.59 1.52
CA ILE A 80 -6.26 -1.79 1.94
C ILE A 80 -6.03 -0.75 0.85
N LEU A 81 -6.09 0.53 1.21
CA LEU A 81 -6.04 1.65 0.28
C LEU A 81 -4.92 2.61 0.70
N ASP A 82 -4.00 2.88 -0.23
CA ASP A 82 -2.97 3.92 -0.04
C ASP A 82 -3.30 5.17 -0.85
N GLU A 83 -3.15 6.32 -0.20
CA GLU A 83 -3.37 7.65 -0.78
C GLU A 83 -2.43 8.67 -0.14
N ILE A 84 -2.34 9.87 -0.70
CA ILE A 84 -1.70 11.02 -0.04
C ILE A 84 -2.80 11.80 0.69
N GLY A 85 -2.64 11.96 2.01
CA GLY A 85 -3.52 12.80 2.82
C GLY A 85 -3.26 14.29 2.56
N LYS A 86 -3.16 15.10 3.62
CA LYS A 86 -2.81 16.53 3.45
C LYS A 86 -1.42 16.71 2.82
N GLU A 87 -0.42 16.00 3.36
CA GLU A 87 0.99 16.15 2.96
C GLU A 87 1.78 14.83 2.96
N LYS A 88 1.24 13.77 3.58
CA LYS A 88 1.96 12.51 3.83
C LYS A 88 1.20 11.33 3.24
N PRO A 89 1.90 10.27 2.81
CA PRO A 89 1.25 8.99 2.49
C PRO A 89 0.46 8.49 3.69
N ILE A 90 -0.72 7.95 3.40
CA ILE A 90 -1.59 7.27 4.35
C ILE A 90 -1.99 5.91 3.78
N THR A 91 -2.17 4.93 4.66
CA THR A 91 -2.75 3.63 4.33
C THR A 91 -3.94 3.41 5.26
N ILE A 92 -5.08 3.05 4.69
CA ILE A 92 -6.29 2.74 5.44
C ILE A 92 -6.75 1.32 5.16
N GLY A 93 -7.25 0.65 6.20
CA GLY A 93 -7.94 -0.62 6.14
C GLY A 93 -9.44 -0.43 6.31
N VAL A 94 -10.26 -1.04 5.45
CA VAL A 94 -11.74 -1.03 5.54
C VAL A 94 -12.25 -2.46 5.47
N VAL A 95 -13.20 -2.83 6.34
CA VAL A 95 -13.83 -4.16 6.40
C VAL A 95 -15.34 -4.07 6.38
#